data_AF-A0A6P0IW65-F1
#
_entry.id   AF-A0A6P0IW65-F1
#
_cell.length_a   1.000
_cell.length_b   1.000
_cell.length_c   1.000
_cell.angle_alpha   90.00
_cell.angle_beta   90.00
_cell.angle_gamma   90.00
#
_symmetry.space_group_name_H-M   'P 1'
#
loop_
_entity.id
_entity.type
_entity.pdbx_description
1 polymer ?
#
loop_
_entity_poly.entity_id
_entity_poly.type
_entity_poly.pdbx_seq_one_letter_code
_entity_poly.pdbx_strand_id
1 'polypeptide(L)' 'QVIDNDPQLLNQLADPNYQAELGRVLIIKVEGFDWNCPQHIPIRYSEEEFAQIKAPLEARIQELEKQLAQLSPSN' A
#
# COMPACT_ATOMS: atom_id res chain seq x y z
N GLN A 1 11.63 18.03 -13.97
CA GLN A 1 12.28 19.24 -14.52
C GLN A 1 11.51 20.46 -14.05
N VAL A 2 12.21 21.53 -13.67
CA VAL A 2 11.58 22.80 -13.28
C VAL A 2 11.81 23.80 -14.40
N ILE A 3 10.75 24.49 -14.83
CA ILE A 3 10.82 25.58 -15.81
C ILE A 3 10.22 26.82 -15.16
N ASP A 4 11.00 27.90 -15.12
CA ASP A 4 10.57 29.19 -14.58
C ASP A 4 10.24 30.14 -15.75
N ASN A 5 9.21 30.98 -15.58
CA ASN A 5 8.92 32.12 -16.45
C ASN A 5 8.87 31.82 -17.97
N ASP A 6 8.28 30.70 -18.39
CA ASP A 6 7.95 30.42 -19.80
C ASP A 6 6.48 30.81 -20.08
N PRO A 7 6.21 31.98 -20.70
CA PRO A 7 4.84 32.47 -20.87
C PRO A 7 3.99 31.55 -21.75
N GLN A 8 4.59 30.84 -22.70
CA GLN A 8 3.82 29.96 -23.58
C GLN A 8 3.32 28.75 -22.81
N LEU A 9 4.20 28.12 -22.04
CA LEU A 9 3.85 26.94 -21.24
C LEU A 9 2.93 27.30 -20.06
N LEU A 10 3.15 28.45 -19.41
CA LEU A 10 2.28 28.96 -18.35
C LEU A 10 0.86 29.22 -18.86
N ASN A 11 0.71 29.84 -20.05
CA ASN A 11 -0.60 30.07 -20.65
C ASN A 11 -1.32 28.76 -21.04
N GLN A 12 -0.57 27.73 -21.46
CA GLN A 12 -1.16 26.42 -21.78
C GLN A 12 -1.66 25.67 -20.54
N LEU A 13 -1.08 25.95 -19.37
CA LEU A 13 -1.41 25.31 -18.10
C LEU A 13 -2.35 26.16 -17.22
N ALA A 14 -2.72 27.35 -17.67
CA ALA A 14 -3.63 28.25 -16.96
C ALA A 14 -5.07 27.68 -16.96
N ASP A 15 -5.66 27.59 -15.78
CA ASP A 15 -7.10 27.33 -15.64
C ASP A 15 -7.86 28.66 -15.80
N PRO A 16 -8.74 28.81 -16.80
CA PRO A 16 -9.48 30.05 -17.03
C PRO A 16 -10.40 30.45 -15.86
N ASN A 17 -10.75 29.51 -14.98
CA ASN A 17 -11.60 29.75 -13.82
C ASN A 17 -10.80 30.05 -12.54
N TYR A 18 -9.46 30.03 -12.61
CA TYR A 18 -8.58 30.24 -11.46
C TYR A 18 -7.72 31.49 -11.67
N GLN A 19 -8.10 32.59 -11.02
CA GLN A 19 -7.43 33.89 -11.13
C GLN A 19 -6.16 33.96 -10.27
N ALA A 20 -5.15 33.15 -10.61
CA ALA A 20 -3.84 33.18 -10.00
C ALA A 20 -2.75 33.45 -11.04
N GLU A 21 -1.72 34.20 -10.65
CA GLU A 21 -0.53 34.37 -11.48
C GLU A 21 0.36 33.12 -11.38
N LEU A 22 0.57 32.43 -12.50
CA LEU A 22 1.43 31.26 -12.57
C LEU A 22 2.90 31.70 -12.73
N GLY A 23 3.78 31.26 -11.82
CA GLY A 23 5.21 31.61 -11.84
C GLY A 23 6.18 30.49 -12.25
N ARG A 24 5.75 29.23 -12.16
CA ARG A 24 6.63 28.06 -12.36
C ARG A 24 5.87 26.85 -12.87
N VAL A 25 6.53 26.05 -13.70
CA VAL A 25 6.04 24.76 -14.18
C VAL A 25 6.93 23.63 -13.67
N LEU A 26 6.27 22.57 -13.18
CA LEU A 26 6.91 21.31 -12.77
C LEU A 26 6.56 20.23 -13.78
N ILE A 27 7.54 19.79 -14.56
CA ILE A 27 7.38 18.65 -15.47
C ILE A 27 7.81 17.39 -14.72
N ILE A 28 6.83 16.52 -14.50
CA ILE A 28 7.03 15.21 -13.88
C ILE A 28 7.02 14.16 -14.99
N LYS A 29 8.13 13.42 -15.12
CA LYS A 29 8.19 12.24 -15.97
C LYS A 29 7.65 11.06 -15.16
N VAL A 30 6.49 10.53 -15.58
CA VAL A 30 5.93 9.32 -14.99
C VAL A 30 6.61 8.12 -15.64
N GLU A 31 7.31 7.30 -14.85
CA GLU A 31 8.02 6.10 -15.34
C GLU A 31 7.08 4.90 -15.53
N GLY A 32 5.97 4.86 -14.79
CA GLY A 32 4.90 3.90 -14.98
C GLY A 32 3.64 4.38 -14.29
N PHE A 33 2.51 4.14 -14.96
CA PHE A 33 1.18 4.42 -14.46
C PHE A 33 0.52 3.08 -14.13
N ASP A 34 -0.15 2.99 -12.98
CA ASP A 34 -0.77 1.74 -12.51
C ASP A 34 0.24 0.56 -12.41
N TRP A 35 1.45 0.88 -11.92
CA TRP A 35 2.54 -0.09 -11.73
C TRP A 35 2.12 -1.29 -10.86
N ASN A 36 1.15 -1.06 -9.98
CA ASN A 36 0.65 -2.07 -9.06
C ASN A 36 -0.63 -2.70 -9.61
N CYS A 37 -0.57 -4.00 -9.95
CA CYS A 37 -1.79 -4.75 -10.22
C CYS A 37 -2.56 -4.96 -8.90
N PRO A 38 -3.81 -4.47 -8.76
CA PRO A 38 -4.57 -4.60 -7.52
C PRO A 38 -4.80 -6.07 -7.11
N GLN A 39 -4.75 -7.02 -8.05
CA GLN A 39 -4.85 -8.45 -7.73
C GLN A 39 -3.69 -8.99 -6.87
N HIS A 40 -2.56 -8.32 -6.82
CA HIS A 40 -1.35 -8.83 -6.16
C HIS A 40 -0.93 -8.00 -4.94
N ILE A 41 -1.74 -7.03 -4.52
CA ILE A 41 -1.48 -6.25 -3.31
C ILE A 41 -1.88 -7.12 -2.10
N PRO A 42 -0.93 -7.49 -1.21
CA PRO A 42 -1.28 -8.24 0.00
C PRO A 42 -2.22 -7.41 0.88
N ILE A 43 -3.26 -8.06 1.41
CA ILE A 43 -4.18 -7.42 2.34
C ILE A 43 -3.43 -7.12 3.64
N ARG A 44 -3.50 -5.86 4.08
CA ARG A 44 -2.98 -5.43 5.37
C ARG A 44 -4.07 -5.65 6.43
N TYR A 45 -3.72 -6.38 7.48
CA TYR A 45 -4.54 -6.53 8.68
C TYR A 45 -3.95 -5.68 9.80
N SER A 46 -4.80 -5.17 10.70
CA SER A 46 -4.37 -4.64 11.99
C SER A 46 -3.86 -5.76 12.90
N GLU A 47 -3.19 -5.42 13.99
CA GLU A 47 -2.74 -6.41 14.97
C GLU A 47 -3.93 -7.14 15.60
N GLU A 48 -5.02 -6.42 15.89
CA GLU A 48 -6.24 -6.98 16.45
C GLU A 48 -6.94 -7.94 15.48
N GLU A 49 -7.07 -7.55 14.21
CA GLU A 49 -7.64 -8.40 13.16
C GLU A 49 -6.81 -9.67 12.98
N PHE A 50 -5.48 -9.52 12.92
CA PHE A 50 -4.58 -10.66 12.78
C PHE A 50 -4.65 -11.59 13.99
N ALA A 51 -4.74 -11.06 15.21
CA ALA A 51 -4.91 -11.85 16.42
C ALA A 51 -6.21 -12.67 16.40
N GLN A 52 -7.31 -12.09 15.94
CA GLN A 52 -8.59 -12.80 15.81
C GLN A 52 -8.53 -13.93 14.78
N ILE A 53 -7.87 -13.69 13.64
CA ILE A 53 -7.67 -14.70 12.59
C ILE A 53 -6.76 -15.84 13.09
N LYS A 54 -5.73 -15.51 13.87
CA LYS A 54 -4.72 -16.45 14.36
C LYS A 54 -5.20 -17.32 15.53
N ALA A 55 -6.04 -16.78 16.41
CA ALA A 55 -6.53 -17.46 17.62
C ALA A 55 -7.05 -18.91 17.41
N PRO A 56 -7.92 -19.21 16.43
CA PRO A 56 -8.39 -20.59 16.22
C PRO A 56 -7.27 -21.54 15.78
N LEU A 57 -6.26 -21.05 15.04
CA LEU A 57 -5.11 -21.85 14.62
C LEU A 57 -4.22 -22.20 15.81
N GLU A 58 -3.94 -21.23 16.68
CA GLU A 58 -3.17 -21.44 17.90
C GLU A 58 -3.86 -22.44 18.84
N ALA A 59 -5.18 -22.32 19.02
CA ALA A 59 -5.95 -23.28 19.81
C ALA A 59 -5.86 -24.70 19.23
N ARG A 60 -5.91 -24.84 17.90
CA ARG A 60 -5.75 -26.14 17.24
C ARG A 60 -4.34 -26.71 17.39
N ILE A 61 -3.33 -25.87 17.29
CA ILE A 61 -1.93 -26.25 17.50
C ILE A 61 -1.75 -26.79 18.92
N GLN A 62 -2.19 -26.06 19.94
CA GLN A 62 -2.09 -26.48 21.34
C GLN A 62 -2.77 -27.82 21.61
N GLU A 63 -3.98 -28.02 21.06
CA GLU A 63 -4.69 -29.29 21.19
C GLU A 63 -3.92 -30.44 20.54
N LEU A 64 -3.40 -30.22 19.32
CA LEU A 64 -2.62 -31.23 18.61
C LEU A 64 -1.31 -31.56 19.33
N GLU A 65 -0.62 -30.55 19.86
CA GLU A 65 0.60 -30.74 20.66
C GLU A 65 0.33 -31.55 21.92
N LYS A 66 -0.81 -31.33 22.59
CA LYS A 66 -1.24 -32.11 23.75
C LYS A 66 -1.52 -33.57 23.36
N GLN A 67 -2.20 -33.80 22.24
CA GLN A 67 -2.46 -35.16 21.75
C GLN A 67 -1.15 -35.88 21.40
N LEU A 68 -0.22 -35.21 20.74
CA LEU A 68 1.10 -35.76 20.42
C LEU A 68 1.90 -36.09 21.69
N ALA A 69 1.87 -35.23 22.70
CA ALA A 69 2.52 -35.50 23.98
C ALA A 69 1.92 -36.71 24.71
N GLN A 70 0.62 -36.97 24.57
CA GLN A 70 -0.04 -38.15 25.14
C GLN A 70 0.27 -39.44 24.37
N LEU A 71 0.47 -39.33 23.05
CA LEU A 71 0.72 -40.46 22.15
C LEU A 71 2.21 -40.81 22.03
N SER A 72 3.10 -39.93 22.48
CA SER A 72 4.54 -40.16 22.49
C SER A 72 4.93 -40.69 23.88
N PRO A 73 4.98 -42.02 24.12
CA PRO A 73 5.63 -42.52 25.31
C PRO A 73 7.11 -42.13 25.22
N SER A 74 7.66 -41.53 26.28
CA SER A 74 9.09 -41.31 26.41
C SER A 74 9.83 -42.61 26.09
N ASN A 75 10.53 -42.61 24.96
CA ASN A 75 11.44 -43.68 24.55
C ASN A 75 12.87 -43.21 24.80
#